data_AF-A0A1Q7T1W8-F1
#
_entry.id   AF-A0A1Q7T1W8-F1
#
_cell.length_a   1.000
_cell.length_b   1.000
_cell.length_c   1.000
_cell.angle_alpha   90.00
_cell.angle_beta   90.00
_cell.angle_gamma   90.00
#
_symmetry.space_group_name_H-M   'P 1'
#
loop_
_entity.id
_entity.type
_entity.pdbx_description
1 polymer ?
#
loop_
_entity_poly.entity_id
_entity_poly.type
_entity_poly.pdbx_seq_one_letter_code
_entity_poly.pdbx_strand_id
1 'polypeptide(L)'
;MGACLALAIATVLFIFYIQPDASDLAPHRTRLDQLLERRDTIYDNLRDLRFEYRSGKYSEGDFEAMKTGLENEAALVLAEIDQVTDAQVRRPRGTRSADGSAQ
;
A
#
# COMPACT_ATOMS: atom_id res chain seq x y z
N MET A 1 35.16 -18.60 -17.71
CA MET A 1 35.67 -17.47 -16.90
C MET A 1 35.08 -16.14 -17.35
N GLY A 2 35.25 -15.72 -18.62
CA GLY A 2 34.74 -14.43 -19.12
C GLY A 2 33.21 -14.27 -19.11
N ALA A 3 32.44 -15.33 -19.36
CA ALA A 3 30.97 -15.27 -19.35
C ALA A 3 30.41 -14.98 -17.95
N CYS A 4 30.96 -15.59 -16.89
CA CYS A 4 30.56 -15.29 -15.51
C CYS A 4 30.89 -13.85 -15.13
N LEU A 5 32.06 -13.36 -15.54
CA LEU A 5 32.48 -11.99 -15.27
C LEU A 5 31.56 -10.99 -15.99
N ALA A 6 31.22 -11.25 -17.26
CA ALA A 6 30.31 -10.41 -18.03
C ALA A 6 28.90 -10.38 -17.44
N LEU A 7 28.37 -11.53 -16.99
CA LEU A 7 27.08 -11.61 -16.31
C LEU A 7 27.09 -10.84 -14.99
N ALA A 8 28.15 -11.00 -14.18
CA ALA A 8 28.29 -10.26 -12.92
C ALA A 8 28.32 -8.75 -13.16
N ILE A 9 29.09 -8.29 -14.16
CA ILE A 9 29.16 -6.87 -14.52
C ILE A 9 27.80 -6.37 -15.05
N ALA A 10 27.11 -7.14 -15.89
CA ALA A 10 25.78 -6.78 -16.39
C ALA A 10 24.75 -6.67 -15.28
N THR A 11 24.75 -7.58 -14.30
CA THR A 11 23.85 -7.53 -13.14
C THR A 11 24.16 -6.34 -12.24
N VAL A 12 25.44 -6.06 -11.99
CA VAL A 12 25.85 -4.87 -11.22
C VAL A 12 25.38 -3.60 -11.94
N LEU A 13 25.68 -3.47 -13.23
CA LEU A 13 25.21 -2.34 -14.02
C LEU A 13 23.69 -2.23 -14.00
N PHE A 14 22.96 -3.33 -14.16
CA PHE A 14 21.50 -3.36 -14.10
C PHE A 14 20.98 -2.84 -12.75
N ILE A 15 21.55 -3.28 -11.63
CA ILE A 15 21.16 -2.83 -10.28
C ILE A 15 21.46 -1.33 -10.08
N PHE A 16 22.60 -0.84 -10.57
CA PHE A 16 22.97 0.58 -10.43
C PHE A 16 22.24 1.50 -11.44
N TYR A 17 21.80 0.97 -12.59
CA TYR A 17 21.08 1.72 -13.63
C TYR A 17 19.57 1.71 -13.39
N ILE A 18 19.04 0.68 -12.73
CA ILE A 18 17.69 0.68 -12.18
C ILE A 18 17.74 1.52 -10.90
N GLN A 19 17.66 2.85 -11.04
CA GLN A 19 17.34 3.67 -9.88
C GLN A 19 15.98 3.17 -9.37
N PRO A 20 15.86 2.64 -8.15
CA PRO A 20 14.55 2.50 -7.55
C PRO A 20 13.98 3.92 -7.56
N ASP A 21 12.89 4.13 -8.29
CA ASP A 21 12.25 5.43 -8.40
C ASP A 21 12.20 6.01 -6.97
N ALA A 22 12.73 7.22 -6.75
CA ALA A 22 12.59 7.89 -5.45
C ALA A 22 11.10 8.01 -5.02
N SER A 23 10.20 7.82 -5.98
CA SER A 23 8.75 7.67 -5.80
C SER A 23 8.34 6.41 -5.02
N ASP A 24 9.12 5.32 -5.05
CA ASP A 24 8.90 4.10 -4.24
C ASP A 24 9.44 4.25 -2.81
N LEU A 25 10.36 5.20 -2.59
CA LEU A 25 10.90 5.56 -1.28
C LEU A 25 10.21 6.80 -0.66
N ALA A 26 9.31 7.45 -1.40
CA ALA A 26 8.65 8.66 -0.95
C ALA A 26 7.66 8.34 0.19
N PRO A 27 7.42 9.27 1.14
CA PRO A 27 6.47 9.13 2.26
C PRO A 27 5.02 8.75 1.86
N HIS A 28 4.72 8.75 0.56
CA HIS A 28 3.42 8.43 -0.02
C HIS A 28 3.13 6.93 0.04
N ARG A 29 4.15 6.07 -0.10
CA ARG A 29 4.00 4.63 0.22
C ARG A 29 3.67 4.47 1.68
N THR A 30 4.41 5.12 2.58
CA THR A 30 4.17 5.04 4.03
C THR A 30 2.74 5.41 4.44
N ARG A 31 2.16 6.47 3.86
CA ARG A 31 0.77 6.86 4.18
C ARG A 31 -0.25 5.85 3.64
N LEU A 32 -0.10 5.40 2.39
CA LEU A 32 -0.97 4.39 1.82
C LEU A 32 -0.84 3.05 2.56
N ASP A 33 0.39 2.65 2.89
CA ASP A 33 0.70 1.43 3.62
C ASP A 33 0.08 1.44 5.02
N GLN A 34 0.15 2.58 5.74
CA GLN A 34 -0.53 2.77 7.03
C GLN A 34 -2.05 2.60 6.91
N LEU A 35 -2.65 3.11 5.83
CA LEU A 35 -4.09 2.98 5.61
C LEU A 35 -4.47 1.53 5.27
N LEU A 36 -3.65 0.82 4.48
CA LEU A 36 -3.84 -0.60 4.18
C LEU A 36 -3.71 -1.45 5.45
N GLU A 37 -2.70 -1.20 6.28
CA GLU A 37 -2.52 -1.88 7.55
C GLU A 37 -3.71 -1.65 8.50
N ARG A 38 -4.22 -0.41 8.54
CA ARG A 38 -5.42 -0.08 9.32
C ARG A 38 -6.66 -0.80 8.81
N ARG A 39 -6.85 -0.87 7.48
CA ARG A 39 -7.95 -1.63 6.86
C ARG A 39 -7.88 -3.11 7.24
N ASP A 40 -6.69 -3.71 7.14
CA ASP A 40 -6.48 -5.13 7.44
C ASP A 40 -6.77 -5.42 8.91
N THR A 41 -6.35 -4.53 9.82
CA THR A 41 -6.70 -4.59 11.24
C THR A 41 -8.21 -4.58 11.48
N ILE A 42 -8.96 -3.71 10.78
CA ILE A 42 -10.43 -3.65 10.92
C ILE A 42 -11.09 -4.93 10.40
N TYR A 43 -10.61 -5.51 9.31
CA TYR A 43 -11.14 -6.76 8.77
C TYR A 43 -10.85 -7.96 9.65
N ASP A 44 -9.67 -8.02 10.26
CA ASP A 44 -9.34 -9.02 11.27
C ASP A 44 -10.27 -8.88 12.48
N ASN A 45 -10.48 -7.66 12.98
CA ASN A 45 -11.43 -7.39 14.07
C ASN A 45 -12.86 -7.83 13.72
N LEU A 46 -13.33 -7.59 12.49
CA LEU A 46 -14.65 -8.06 12.03
C LEU A 46 -14.74 -9.59 11.96
N ARG A 47 -13.66 -10.27 11.56
CA ARG A 47 -13.59 -11.74 11.58
C ARG A 47 -13.67 -12.26 13.00
N ASP A 48 -12.88 -11.68 13.90
CA ASP A 48 -12.82 -12.10 15.30
C ASP A 48 -14.15 -11.82 16.01
N LEU A 49 -14.77 -10.66 15.77
CA LEU A 49 -16.09 -10.32 16.31
C LEU A 49 -17.15 -11.35 15.90
N ARG A 50 -17.15 -11.81 14.64
CA ARG A 50 -18.07 -12.87 14.17
C ARG A 50 -17.81 -14.22 14.82
N PHE A 51 -16.55 -14.52 15.12
CA PHE A 51 -16.18 -15.74 15.85
C PHE A 51 -16.66 -15.66 17.30
N GLU A 52 -16.42 -14.53 17.98
CA GLU A 52 -16.82 -14.31 19.36
C GLU A 52 -18.34 -14.26 19.54
N TYR A 53 -19.08 -13.72 18.57
CA TYR A 53 -20.53 -13.81 18.57
C TYR A 53 -21.00 -15.27 18.43
N ARG A 54 -20.39 -16.03 17.51
CA ARG A 54 -20.74 -17.46 17.31
C ARG A 54 -20.40 -18.33 18.51
N SER A 55 -19.39 -17.96 19.30
CA SER A 55 -19.07 -18.64 20.56
C SER A 55 -19.98 -18.24 21.72
N GLY A 56 -20.90 -17.29 21.50
CA GLY A 56 -21.90 -16.86 22.49
C GLY A 56 -21.38 -15.80 23.47
N LYS A 57 -20.25 -15.15 23.19
CA LYS A 57 -19.65 -14.12 24.07
C LYS A 57 -20.44 -12.80 24.08
N TYR A 58 -21.16 -12.51 23.00
CA TYR A 58 -21.91 -11.26 22.82
C TYR A 58 -23.39 -11.52 22.52
N SER A 59 -24.25 -10.61 22.99
CA SER A 59 -25.64 -10.56 22.55
C SER A 59 -25.74 -10.08 21.10
N GLU A 60 -26.86 -10.34 20.43
CA GLU A 60 -27.10 -9.87 19.05
C GLU A 60 -27.03 -8.34 18.95
N GLY A 61 -27.58 -7.62 19.94
CA GLY A 61 -27.53 -6.16 19.97
C GLY A 61 -26.10 -5.62 20.10
N ASP A 62 -25.30 -6.22 20.98
CA ASP A 62 -23.89 -5.81 21.16
C ASP A 62 -23.07 -6.12 19.91
N PHE A 63 -23.30 -7.28 19.30
CA PHE A 63 -22.67 -7.67 18.04
C PHE A 63 -22.96 -6.68 16.92
N GLU A 64 -24.23 -6.35 16.67
CA GLU A 64 -24.60 -5.42 15.61
C GLU A 64 -24.08 -4.00 15.87
N ALA A 65 -24.06 -3.55 17.13
CA ALA A 65 -23.48 -2.25 17.49
C ALA A 65 -21.97 -2.19 17.20
N MET A 66 -21.21 -3.19 17.63
CA MET A 66 -19.76 -3.25 17.37
C MET A 66 -19.44 -3.43 15.88
N LYS A 67 -20.19 -4.29 15.20
CA LYS A 67 -20.05 -4.52 13.75
C LYS A 67 -20.28 -3.24 12.97
N THR A 68 -21.35 -2.50 13.27
CA THR A 68 -21.64 -1.21 12.63
C THR A 68 -20.50 -0.21 12.85
N GLY A 69 -19.93 -0.17 14.06
CA GLY A 69 -18.75 0.67 14.35
C GLY A 69 -17.57 0.34 13.44
N LEU A 70 -17.19 -0.95 13.36
CA LEU A 70 -16.09 -1.41 12.52
C LEU A 70 -16.36 -1.20 11.02
N GLU A 71 -17.59 -1.41 10.55
CA GLU A 71 -17.97 -1.16 9.16
C GLU A 71 -17.87 0.32 8.79
N ASN A 72 -18.28 1.21 9.69
CA ASN A 72 -18.11 2.66 9.49
C ASN A 72 -16.64 3.07 9.44
N GLU A 73 -15.80 2.52 10.32
CA GLU A 73 -14.35 2.75 10.28
C GLU A 73 -13.73 2.24 8.98
N ALA A 74 -14.12 1.05 8.52
CA ALA A 74 -13.67 0.50 7.25
C ALA A 74 -14.05 1.41 6.07
N ALA A 75 -15.29 1.91 6.05
CA ALA A 75 -15.75 2.82 5.00
C ALA A 75 -14.92 4.12 4.95
N LEU A 76 -14.59 4.70 6.10
CA LEU A 76 -13.74 5.89 6.18
C LEU A 76 -12.32 5.62 5.68
N VAL A 77 -11.70 4.52 6.10
CA VAL A 77 -10.34 4.15 5.68
C VAL A 77 -10.29 3.88 4.17
N LEU A 78 -11.28 3.18 3.62
CA LEU A 78 -11.36 2.93 2.18
C LEU A 78 -11.52 4.24 1.38
N ALA A 79 -12.35 5.16 1.85
CA ALA A 79 -12.49 6.47 1.21
C ALA A 79 -11.20 7.29 1.24
N GLU A 80 -10.39 7.16 2.30
CA GLU A 80 -9.08 7.81 2.40
C GLU A 80 -8.06 7.16 1.45
N ILE A 81 -8.06 5.84 1.34
CA ILE A 81 -7.24 5.10 0.36
C ILE A 81 -7.55 5.55 -1.05
N ASP A 82 -8.84 5.65 -1.41
CA ASP A 82 -9.27 6.10 -2.74
C ASP A 82 -8.78 7.51 -3.03
N GLN A 83 -8.89 8.43 -2.07
CA GLN A 83 -8.38 9.80 -2.22
C GLN A 83 -6.87 9.86 -2.41
N VAL A 84 -6.11 9.11 -1.60
CA VAL A 84 -4.65 9.05 -1.70
C VAL A 84 -4.23 8.42 -3.02
N THR A 85 -4.95 7.39 -3.48
CA THR A 85 -4.65 6.69 -4.74
C THR A 85 -4.99 7.56 -5.96
N ASP A 86 -6.14 8.22 -5.99
CA ASP A 86 -6.51 9.15 -7.08
C ASP A 86 -5.55 10.34 -7.16
N ALA A 87 -5.13 10.88 -6.00
CA ALA A 87 -4.12 11.94 -5.95
C ALA A 87 -2.75 11.49 -6.51
N GLN A 88 -2.38 10.21 -6.33
CA GLN A 88 -1.17 9.64 -6.93
C GLN A 88 -1.30 9.48 -8.45
N VAL A 89 -2.47 9.03 -8.94
CA VAL A 89 -2.73 8.85 -10.38
C VAL A 89 -2.79 10.18 -11.13
N ARG A 90 -3.35 11.23 -10.52
CA ARG A 90 -3.47 12.57 -11.15
C ARG A 90 -2.19 13.38 -11.20
N ARG A 91 -1.15 13.04 -10.44
CA ARG A 91 0.17 13.67 -10.63
C ARG A 91 0.70 13.23 -11.98
N PRO A 92 0.89 14.15 -12.96
CA PRO A 92 1.54 13.78 -14.19
C PRO A 92 2.93 13.28 -13.80
N ARG A 93 3.24 12.03 -14.17
CA ARG A 93 4.58 11.46 -14.08
C ARG A 93 5.50 12.48 -14.74
N GLY A 94 6.18 13.27 -13.92
CA GLY A 94 6.94 14.43 -14.37
C GLY A 94 7.81 14.01 -15.53
N THR A 95 7.64 14.72 -16.64
CA THR A 95 8.43 14.60 -17.85
C THR A 95 9.87 14.27 -17.48
N ARG A 96 10.32 13.05 -17.79
CA ARG A 96 11.74 12.74 -17.91
C ARG A 96 12.25 13.77 -18.91
N SER A 97 12.96 14.79 -18.42
CA SER A 97 13.66 15.73 -19.28
C SER A 97 14.58 14.88 -20.16
N ALA A 98 14.12 14.66 -21.39
CA ALA A 98 14.98 14.44 -22.52
C ALA A 98 15.71 15.77 -22.73
N ASP A 99 16.74 15.98 -21.93
CA ASP A 99 17.79 16.94 -22.23
C ASP A 99 19.03 16.06 -22.49
N GLY A 100 19.45 15.82 -23.73
CA GLY A 100 19.36 16.74 -24.85
C GLY A 100 20.48 17.78 -24.85
N SER A 101 21.58 17.52 -24.14
CA SER A 101 22.87 18.18 -24.37
C SER A 101 23.91 17.06 -24.51
N ALA A 102 24.42 16.68 -25.68
CA ALA A 102 24.99 17.50 -26.73
C ALA A 102 25.92 18.58 -26.15
N GLN A 103 27.04 18.13 -25.58
CA GLN A 103 28.31 18.81 -25.73
C GLN A 103 29.46 17.79 -25.71
#